data_AF-A0AB74M0I6-F1
#
_entry.id   AF-A0AB74M0I6-F1
#
_cell.length_a   1.000
_cell.length_b   1.000
_cell.length_c   1.000
_cell.angle_alpha   90.00
_cell.angle_beta   90.00
_cell.angle_gamma   90.00
#
_symmetry.space_group_name_H-M   'P 1'
#
loop_
_entity.id
_entity.type
_entity.pdbx_description
1 polymer ?
#
loop_
_entity_poly.entity_id
_entity_poly.type
_entity_poly.pdbx_seq_one_letter_code
_entity_poly.pdbx_strand_id
1 'polypeptide(L)'
;MSDTPDPDRAARVIAENVYAALCRQATMPAYLLEEQTIVTRLVEAIRPQIGIGSTGAIVEAANAALSAWEQRDPDVRGPRS
;
A
#
# COMPACT_ATOMS: atom_id res chain seq x y z
N MET A 1 26.21 -15.39 2.13
CA MET A 1 25.57 -14.11 2.50
C MET A 1 24.21 -14.13 1.81
N SER A 2 23.15 -14.49 2.52
CA SER A 2 21.81 -14.59 1.94
C SER A 2 21.31 -13.17 1.72
N ASP A 3 21.35 -12.71 0.47
CA ASP A 3 20.77 -11.43 0.03
C ASP A 3 19.25 -11.60 -0.10
N THR A 4 18.61 -12.10 0.95
CA THR A 4 17.16 -12.05 1.06
C THR A 4 16.86 -10.69 1.66
N PRO A 5 16.29 -9.74 0.90
CA PRO A 5 15.99 -8.43 1.43
C PRO A 5 15.08 -8.61 2.64
N ASP A 6 15.42 -7.88 3.71
CA ASP A 6 14.63 -7.82 4.92
C ASP A 6 13.14 -7.61 4.54
N PRO A 7 12.22 -8.47 5.02
CA PRO A 7 10.85 -8.48 4.55
C PRO A 7 10.13 -7.16 4.83
N ASP A 8 10.53 -6.44 5.89
CA ASP A 8 10.02 -5.10 6.19
C ASP A 8 10.50 -4.09 5.15
N ARG A 9 11.78 -4.14 4.75
CA ARG A 9 12.32 -3.28 3.69
C ARG A 9 11.62 -3.53 2.34
N ALA A 10 11.40 -4.80 1.97
CA ALA A 10 10.72 -5.15 0.73
C ALA A 10 9.25 -4.69 0.74
N ALA A 11 8.53 -4.93 1.83
CA ALA A 11 7.16 -4.47 1.99
C ALA A 11 7.06 -2.94 1.92
N ARG A 12 8.03 -2.22 2.52
CA ARG A 12 8.11 -0.76 2.47
C ARG A 12 8.23 -0.22 1.06
N VAL A 13 9.16 -0.76 0.27
CA VAL A 13 9.36 -0.34 -1.13
C VAL A 13 8.10 -0.58 -1.96
N ILE A 14 7.42 -1.71 -1.77
CA ILE A 14 6.18 -2.01 -2.52
C ILE A 14 5.07 -1.04 -2.10
N ALA A 15 4.88 -0.82 -0.80
CA ALA A 15 3.88 0.11 -0.27
C ALA A 15 4.05 1.54 -0.83
N GLU A 16 5.29 2.05 -0.84
CA GLU A 16 5.61 3.37 -1.39
C GLU A 16 5.32 3.46 -2.89
N ASN A 17 5.63 2.42 -3.66
CA ASN A 17 5.32 2.37 -5.10
C ASN A 17 3.80 2.31 -5.36
N VAL A 18 3.05 1.54 -4.56
CA VAL A 18 1.59 1.48 -4.63
C VAL A 18 0.98 2.85 -4.34
N TYR A 19 1.45 3.53 -3.28
CA TYR A 19 0.98 4.86 -2.94
C TYR A 19 1.32 5.89 -4.04
N ALA A 20 2.54 5.88 -4.57
CA ALA A 20 2.93 6.76 -5.67
C ALA A 20 2.13 6.50 -6.96
N ALA A 21 1.70 5.26 -7.21
CA ALA A 21 0.79 4.95 -8.31
C ALA A 21 -0.62 5.51 -8.05
N LEU A 22 -1.12 5.39 -6.81
CA LEU A 22 -2.40 5.96 -6.42
C LEU A 22 -2.42 7.48 -6.55
N CYS A 23 -1.40 8.19 -6.04
CA CYS A 23 -1.30 9.66 -6.17
C CYS A 23 -1.20 10.14 -7.62
N ARG A 24 -0.70 9.31 -8.54
CA ARG A 24 -0.71 9.62 -9.98
C ARG A 24 -2.09 9.48 -10.61
N GLN A 25 -2.95 8.61 -10.08
CA GLN A 25 -4.28 8.35 -10.63
C GLN A 25 -5.40 9.16 -9.95
N ALA A 26 -5.28 9.43 -8.65
CA ALA A 26 -6.23 10.20 -7.87
C ALA A 26 -5.68 11.61 -7.62
N THR A 27 -6.45 12.65 -7.90
CA THR A 27 -6.16 14.02 -7.43
C THR A 27 -6.42 14.09 -5.93
N MET A 28 -5.50 13.54 -5.13
CA MET A 28 -5.60 13.55 -3.67
C MET A 28 -5.15 14.91 -3.12
N PRO A 29 -5.82 15.46 -2.11
CA PRO A 29 -5.22 16.53 -1.32
C PRO A 29 -3.98 15.99 -0.62
N ALA A 30 -2.85 16.70 -0.76
CA ALA A 30 -1.56 16.27 -0.24
C ALA A 30 -1.48 16.49 1.29
N TYR A 31 -2.17 15.66 2.07
CA TYR A 31 -2.03 15.63 3.51
C TYR A 31 -0.94 14.64 3.92
N LEU A 32 0.22 15.17 4.32
CA LEU A 32 1.41 14.37 4.74
C LEU A 32 1.13 13.36 5.87
N LEU A 33 0.10 13.60 6.69
CA LEU A 33 -0.28 12.71 7.78
C LEU A 33 -1.09 11.50 7.29
N GLU A 34 -1.95 11.71 6.28
CA GLU A 34 -2.69 10.63 5.62
C GLU A 34 -1.76 9.74 4.82
N GLU A 35 -0.75 10.33 4.17
CA GLU A 35 0.32 9.62 3.46
C GLU A 35 1.04 8.61 4.36
N GLN A 36 1.55 9.05 5.51
CA GLN A 36 2.28 8.14 6.42
C GLN A 36 1.36 7.05 6.98
N THR A 37 0.09 7.37 7.20
CA THR A 37 -0.90 6.42 7.70
C THR A 37 -1.19 5.34 6.67
N ILE A 38 -1.40 5.71 5.40
CA ILE A 38 -1.72 4.74 4.35
C ILE A 38 -0.50 3.88 3.99
N VAL A 39 0.70 4.46 3.92
CA VAL A 39 1.93 3.69 3.66
C VAL A 39 2.18 2.69 4.78
N THR A 40 1.97 3.06 6.04
CA THR A 40 2.13 2.13 7.18
C THR A 40 1.15 0.96 7.08
N ARG A 41 -0.12 1.23 6.80
CA ARG A 41 -1.14 0.16 6.62
C ARG A 41 -0.83 -0.75 5.43
N LEU A 42 -0.31 -0.19 4.34
CA LEU A 42 0.12 -0.97 3.18
C LEU A 42 1.28 -1.91 3.55
N VAL A 43 2.26 -1.43 4.30
CA VAL A 43 3.38 -2.27 4.79
C VAL A 43 2.85 -3.42 5.65
N GLU A 44 1.98 -3.13 6.61
CA GLU A 44 1.40 -4.16 7.48
C GLU A 44 0.64 -5.23 6.70
N ALA A 45 -0.08 -4.85 5.64
CA ALA A 45 -0.83 -5.77 4.80
C ALA A 45 0.08 -6.60 3.86
N ILE A 46 1.13 -5.99 3.31
CA ILE A 46 2.04 -6.62 2.33
C ILE A 46 3.06 -7.53 3.02
N ARG A 47 3.56 -7.15 4.20
CA ARG A 47 4.64 -7.84 4.91
C ARG A 47 4.43 -9.36 5.06
N PRO A 48 3.25 -9.88 5.43
CA PRO A 48 3.02 -11.32 5.54
C PRO A 48 3.14 -12.09 4.22
N GLN A 49 3.03 -11.39 3.09
CA GLN A 49 3.08 -11.99 1.75
C GLN A 49 4.51 -12.03 1.19
N ILE A 50 5.47 -11.31 1.78
CA ILE A 50 6.85 -11.30 1.30
C ILE A 50 7.52 -12.65 1.56
N GLY A 51 7.97 -13.30 0.49
CA GLY A 51 8.67 -14.59 0.54
C GLY A 51 7.79 -15.82 0.71
N ILE A 52 6.47 -15.65 0.89
CA ILE A 52 5.50 -16.73 1.08
C ILE A 52 4.35 -16.64 0.06
N GLY A 53 3.86 -15.43 -0.19
CA GLY A 53 2.73 -15.16 -1.07
C GLY A 53 3.14 -15.08 -2.55
N SER A 54 2.17 -15.33 -3.44
CA SER A 54 2.33 -15.03 -4.86
C SER A 54 2.29 -13.52 -5.10
N THR A 55 2.77 -13.07 -6.26
CA THR A 55 2.60 -11.66 -6.68
C THR A 55 1.13 -11.22 -6.64
N GLY A 56 0.20 -12.12 -6.96
CA GLY A 56 -1.24 -11.86 -6.85
C GLY A 56 -1.68 -11.58 -5.42
N ALA A 57 -1.20 -12.36 -4.43
CA ALA A 57 -1.53 -12.17 -3.02
C ALA A 57 -1.03 -10.82 -2.48
N ILE A 58 0.13 -10.35 -2.94
CA ILE A 58 0.65 -9.02 -2.61
C ILE A 58 -0.28 -7.92 -3.16
N VAL A 59 -0.73 -8.07 -4.41
CA VAL A 59 -1.64 -7.11 -5.05
C VAL A 59 -3.00 -7.10 -4.36
N GLU A 60 -3.55 -8.26 -4.00
CA GLU A 60 -4.81 -8.37 -3.25
C GLU A 60 -4.71 -7.73 -1.87
N ALA A 61 -3.63 -8.00 -1.12
CA ALA A 61 -3.40 -7.39 0.18
C ALA A 61 -3.29 -5.86 0.11
N ALA A 62 -2.57 -5.34 -0.90
CA ALA A 62 -2.45 -3.90 -1.13
C ALA A 62 -3.81 -3.26 -1.48
N ASN A 63 -4.58 -3.88 -2.39
CA ASN A 63 -5.90 -3.37 -2.77
C ASN A 63 -6.88 -3.40 -1.59
N ALA A 64 -6.86 -4.44 -0.76
CA ALA A 64 -7.71 -4.52 0.43
C ALA A 64 -7.40 -3.40 1.44
N ALA A 65 -6.12 -3.10 1.65
CA ALA A 65 -5.70 -1.99 2.52
C ALA A 65 -6.15 -0.62 1.97
N LEU A 66 -6.06 -0.41 0.66
CA LEU A 66 -6.56 0.81 0.00
C LEU A 66 -8.08 0.92 0.12
N SER A 67 -8.83 -0.13 -0.18
CA SER A 67 -10.30 -0.12 -0.08
C SER A 67 -10.80 0.10 1.35
N ALA A 68 -10.10 -0.44 2.35
CA ALA A 68 -10.41 -0.19 3.76
C ALA A 68 -10.13 1.27 4.17
N TRP A 69 -9.18 1.93 3.51
CA TRP A 69 -8.91 3.35 3.72
C TRP A 69 -9.95 4.24 3.03
N GLU A 70 -10.27 3.96 1.77
CA GLU A 70 -11.32 4.66 1.00
C GLU A 70 -12.70 4.56 1.69
N GLN A 71 -13.04 3.42 2.30
CA GLN A 71 -14.29 3.28 3.06
C GLN A 71 -14.33 4.11 4.35
N ARG A 72 -13.16 4.45 4.89
CA ARG A 72 -13.02 5.19 6.15
C ARG A 72 -13.05 6.70 5.94
N ASP A 73 -12.78 7.15 4.73
CA ASP A 73 -12.65 8.56 4.39
C ASP A 73 -13.54 8.91 3.18
N PRO A 74 -14.71 9.55 3.39
CA PRO A 74 -15.64 9.86 2.31
C PRO A 74 -15.13 10.92 1.33
N ASP A 75 -14.10 11.68 1.70
CA ASP A 75 -13.44 12.66 0.81
C ASP A 75 -12.38 12.00 -0.09
N VAL A 76 -11.94 10.79 0.27
CA VAL A 76 -11.04 9.96 -0.53
C VAL A 76 -11.85 9.03 -1.43
N ARG A 77 -12.28 9.54 -2.59
CA ARG A 77 -12.75 8.67 -3.68
C ARG A 77 -11.60 8.33 -4.62
N GLY A 78 -11.14 7.08 -4.55
CA GLY A 78 -10.21 6.55 -5.54
C GLY A 78 -10.86 6.42 -6.93
N PRO A 79 -10.06 6.19 -7.99
CA PRO A 79 -10.50 6.08 -9.39
C PRO A 79 -11.37 4.84 -9.68
N ARG A 80 -11.76 4.09 -8.64
CA ARG A 80 -12.55 2.85 -8.71
C ARG A 80 -14.03 3.06 -8.36
N SER A 81 -14.41 4.30 -8.00
CA SER A 81 -15.80 4.68 -7.69
C SER A 81 -16.61 5.06 -8.91
#